data_AF-A0A8J7YF19-F1
#
_entry.id   AF-A0A8J7YF19-F1
#
_cell.length_a   1.000
_cell.length_b   1.000
_cell.length_c   1.000
_cell.angle_alpha   90.00
_cell.angle_beta   90.00
_cell.angle_gamma   90.00
#
_symmetry.space_group_name_H-M   'P 1'
#
loop_
_entity.id
_entity.type
_entity.pdbx_description
1 polymer ?
#
loop_
_entity_poly.entity_id
_entity_poly.type
_entity_poly.pdbx_seq_one_letter_code
_entity_poly.pdbx_strand_id
1 'polypeptide(L)'
;MTAPSHDAVEPVTDHDHDNSWSANLEQPHHADDEELVRSQAATAIERTVAGNHVNLVTHANHGHPETYLFSHLGDIYGDDIDVEYVQQCGCGGHVTRVQVK
;
A
#
# COMPACT_ATOMS: atom_id res chain seq x y z
N MET A 1 14.40 -17.96 -14.98
CA MET A 1 13.38 -16.89 -15.07
C MET A 1 13.70 -15.95 -13.93
N THR A 2 14.24 -14.78 -14.21
CA THR A 2 14.62 -13.79 -13.18
C THR A 2 13.36 -13.01 -12.86
N ALA A 3 12.84 -13.11 -11.63
CA ALA A 3 11.81 -12.20 -11.15
C ALA A 3 12.35 -10.76 -11.28
N PRO A 4 11.53 -9.78 -11.70
CA PRO A 4 11.98 -8.38 -11.66
C PRO A 4 12.41 -8.08 -10.22
N SER A 5 13.70 -7.80 -10.04
CA SER A 5 14.23 -7.39 -8.75
C SER A 5 13.64 -6.01 -8.48
N HIS A 6 12.70 -5.95 -7.54
CA HIS A 6 12.14 -4.71 -7.00
C HIS A 6 13.15 -3.65 -6.59
N ASP A 7 14.37 -4.10 -6.33
CA ASP A 7 15.54 -3.34 -5.91
C ASP A 7 15.84 -2.09 -6.76
N ALA A 8 15.27 -1.98 -7.97
CA ALA A 8 15.46 -0.83 -8.85
C ALA A 8 14.47 0.32 -8.62
N VAL A 9 13.37 0.11 -7.87
CA VAL A 9 12.36 1.15 -7.61
C VAL A 9 12.59 1.75 -6.23
N GLU A 10 12.69 3.08 -6.17
CA GLU A 10 12.79 3.79 -4.89
C GLU A 10 11.57 3.48 -4.01
N PRO A 11 11.76 3.36 -2.68
CA PRO A 11 10.65 3.11 -1.78
C PRO A 11 9.66 4.28 -1.83
N VAL A 12 8.39 4.00 -1.49
CA VAL A 12 7.34 5.03 -1.45
C VAL A 12 7.64 6.15 -0.44
N THR A 13 8.45 5.86 0.58
CA THR A 13 8.96 6.82 1.54
C THR A 13 10.20 6.29 2.26
N ASP A 14 11.10 7.19 2.65
CA ASP A 14 12.34 6.88 3.39
C ASP A 14 12.36 7.47 4.82
N HIS A 15 11.25 8.04 5.28
CA HIS A 15 11.14 8.65 6.61
C HIS A 15 9.88 8.16 7.31
N ASP A 16 9.91 8.22 8.64
CA ASP A 16 8.77 7.87 9.47
C ASP A 16 7.77 9.05 9.51
N HIS A 17 6.48 8.73 9.55
CA HIS A 17 5.35 9.67 9.55
C HIS A 17 4.66 9.64 10.91
N ASP A 18 4.78 10.72 11.67
CA ASP A 18 4.11 10.94 12.96
C ASP A 18 2.70 11.55 12.84
N ASN A 19 2.22 11.72 11.60
CA ASN A 19 0.86 12.14 11.25
C ASN A 19 0.29 11.24 10.14
N SER A 20 -1.03 11.22 10.02
CA SER A 20 -1.70 10.45 8.97
C SER A 20 -1.41 11.00 7.56
N TRP A 21 -1.16 10.11 6.60
CA TRP A 21 -0.67 10.46 5.27
C TRP A 21 -1.22 9.54 4.18
N SER A 22 -0.82 9.74 2.92
CA SER A 22 -1.23 8.89 1.80
C SER A 22 -0.02 8.44 1.00
N ALA A 23 0.10 7.13 0.79
CA ALA A 23 1.14 6.52 -0.02
C ALA A 23 0.65 6.41 -1.46
N ASN A 24 1.40 7.00 -2.39
CA ASN A 24 1.10 6.92 -3.82
C ASN A 24 1.67 5.62 -4.39
N LEU A 25 0.79 4.65 -4.62
CA LEU A 25 1.07 3.37 -5.28
C LEU A 25 0.34 3.29 -6.64
N GLU A 26 0.19 4.45 -7.30
CA GLU A 26 -0.55 4.61 -8.55
C GLU A 26 0.35 4.96 -9.74
N GLN A 27 1.68 4.91 -9.56
CA GLN A 27 2.63 5.14 -10.66
C GLN A 27 2.61 4.01 -11.69
N PRO A 28 3.07 4.24 -12.93
CA PRO A 28 3.09 3.21 -13.99
C PRO A 28 3.78 1.91 -13.59
N HIS A 29 4.90 1.95 -12.86
CA HIS A 29 5.56 0.73 -12.38
C HIS A 29 4.72 -0.07 -11.38
N HIS A 30 3.87 0.59 -10.60
CA HIS A 30 2.91 -0.09 -9.73
C HIS A 30 1.81 -0.76 -10.54
N ALA A 31 1.40 -0.16 -11.66
CA ALA A 31 0.34 -0.71 -12.52
C ALA A 31 0.72 -2.05 -13.17
N ASP A 32 2.03 -2.30 -13.33
CA ASP A 32 2.58 -3.48 -14.00
C ASP A 32 3.07 -4.57 -13.02
N ASP A 33 3.19 -4.25 -11.73
CA ASP A 33 3.75 -5.14 -10.71
C ASP A 33 2.93 -5.12 -9.41
N GLU A 34 2.15 -6.18 -9.19
CA GLU A 34 1.32 -6.33 -7.98
C GLU A 34 2.17 -6.62 -6.73
N GLU A 35 3.30 -7.32 -6.88
CA GLU A 35 4.22 -7.55 -5.76
C GLU A 35 4.82 -6.22 -5.29
N LEU A 36 4.96 -5.23 -6.19
CA LEU A 36 5.42 -3.86 -5.89
C LEU A 36 4.46 -3.08 -5.06
N VAL A 37 3.18 -3.19 -5.38
CA VAL A 37 2.15 -2.60 -4.56
C VAL A 37 2.17 -3.21 -3.16
N ARG A 38 2.31 -4.54 -3.04
CA ARG A 38 2.35 -5.24 -1.75
C ARG A 38 3.57 -4.85 -0.91
N SER A 39 4.76 -4.89 -1.50
CA SER A 39 6.01 -4.55 -0.83
C SER A 39 6.02 -3.09 -0.36
N GLN A 40 5.63 -2.15 -1.22
CA GLN A 40 5.63 -0.74 -0.85
C GLN A 40 4.48 -0.36 0.08
N ALA A 41 3.35 -1.07 0.04
CA ALA A 41 2.32 -0.95 1.06
C ALA A 41 2.83 -1.35 2.45
N ALA A 42 3.58 -2.45 2.55
CA ALA A 42 4.22 -2.86 3.79
C ALA A 42 5.19 -1.78 4.29
N THR A 43 6.07 -1.26 3.40
CA THR A 43 6.95 -0.13 3.74
C THR A 43 6.18 1.09 4.22
N ALA A 44 5.04 1.43 3.60
CA ALA A 44 4.23 2.57 4.02
C ALA A 44 3.66 2.38 5.45
N ILE A 45 3.23 1.16 5.80
CA ILE A 45 2.73 0.83 7.14
C ILE A 45 3.87 0.89 8.15
N GLU A 46 5.02 0.29 7.86
CA GLU A 46 6.21 0.30 8.73
C GLU A 46 6.70 1.73 9.03
N ARG A 47 6.55 2.63 8.05
CA ARG A 47 6.90 4.05 8.16
C ARG A 47 5.80 4.90 8.79
N THR A 48 4.70 4.32 9.23
CA THR A 48 3.61 5.04 9.90
C THR A 48 3.69 4.81 11.39
N VAL A 49 3.86 5.88 12.16
CA VAL A 49 3.89 5.80 13.62
C VAL A 49 2.52 5.38 14.16
N ALA A 50 2.51 4.42 15.08
CA ALA A 50 1.34 3.95 15.82
C ALA A 50 0.40 5.08 16.27
N GLY A 51 -0.91 4.87 16.10
CA GLY A 51 -1.95 5.88 16.32
C GLY A 51 -2.31 6.70 15.07
N ASN A 52 -1.55 6.59 13.98
CA ASN A 52 -1.86 7.21 12.70
C ASN A 52 -2.37 6.20 11.67
N HIS A 53 -2.93 6.71 10.55
CA HIS A 53 -3.26 5.89 9.40
C HIS A 53 -2.50 6.32 8.15
N VAL A 54 -2.32 5.37 7.25
CA VAL A 54 -1.88 5.62 5.87
C VAL A 54 -2.99 5.24 4.91
N ASN A 55 -3.28 6.10 3.95
CA ASN A 55 -4.13 5.76 2.81
C ASN A 55 -3.23 5.22 1.68
N LEU A 56 -3.36 3.95 1.36
CA LEU A 56 -2.71 3.29 0.23
C LEU A 56 -3.54 3.58 -1.04
N VAL A 57 -2.99 4.36 -1.95
CA VAL A 57 -3.66 4.71 -3.22
C VAL A 57 -3.10 3.84 -4.33
N THR A 58 -3.86 2.84 -4.76
CA THR A 58 -3.40 1.78 -5.68
C THR A 58 -3.93 1.99 -7.10
N HIS A 59 -3.16 1.57 -8.09
CA HIS A 59 -3.55 1.68 -9.50
C HIS A 59 -4.77 0.81 -9.84
N ALA A 60 -5.63 1.30 -10.74
CA ALA A 60 -6.83 0.60 -11.21
C ALA A 60 -6.57 -0.74 -11.93
N ASN A 61 -5.33 -1.00 -12.36
CA ASN A 61 -5.00 -2.14 -13.22
C ASN A 61 -5.10 -3.47 -12.49
N HIS A 62 -4.83 -3.46 -11.18
CA HIS A 62 -4.94 -4.64 -10.32
C HIS A 62 -6.37 -4.88 -9.83
N GLY A 63 -7.31 -3.99 -10.16
CA GLY A 63 -8.68 -4.05 -9.70
C GLY A 63 -8.82 -3.70 -8.21
N HIS A 64 -9.82 -4.30 -7.56
CA HIS A 64 -10.16 -3.96 -6.19
C HIS A 64 -9.12 -4.49 -5.19
N PRO A 65 -8.56 -3.67 -4.28
CA PRO A 65 -7.43 -4.06 -3.41
C PRO A 65 -7.75 -5.22 -2.45
N GLU A 66 -9.01 -5.46 -2.13
CA GLU A 66 -9.41 -6.64 -1.34
C GLU A 66 -8.96 -7.97 -1.96
N THR A 67 -8.85 -8.05 -3.29
CA THR A 67 -8.54 -9.32 -3.98
C THR A 67 -7.08 -9.72 -3.87
N TYR A 68 -6.17 -8.77 -3.58
CA TYR A 68 -4.73 -9.02 -3.59
C TYR A 68 -3.97 -8.44 -2.39
N LEU A 69 -4.45 -7.36 -1.78
CA LEU A 69 -3.71 -6.62 -0.76
C LEU A 69 -4.17 -6.97 0.66
N PHE A 70 -5.47 -7.11 0.89
CA PHE A 70 -6.01 -7.18 2.27
C PHE A 70 -5.54 -8.44 3.00
N SER A 71 -5.64 -9.60 2.34
CA SER A 71 -5.15 -10.85 2.93
C SER A 71 -3.65 -10.79 3.19
N HIS A 72 -2.89 -10.23 2.26
CA HIS A 72 -1.43 -10.08 2.40
C HIS A 72 -1.05 -9.21 3.61
N LEU A 73 -1.71 -8.07 3.81
CA LEU A 73 -1.45 -7.21 4.97
C LEU A 73 -1.92 -7.89 6.28
N GLY A 74 -3.04 -8.60 6.25
CA GLY A 74 -3.54 -9.37 7.38
C GLY A 74 -2.59 -10.49 7.81
N ASP A 75 -1.95 -11.17 6.86
CA ASP A 75 -0.97 -12.22 7.13
C ASP A 75 0.32 -11.67 7.79
N ILE A 76 0.71 -10.43 7.46
CA ILE A 76 1.94 -9.81 7.99
C ILE A 76 1.71 -9.17 9.36
N TYR A 77 0.65 -8.37 9.50
CA TYR A 77 0.45 -7.49 10.64
C TYR A 77 -0.67 -7.96 11.58
N GLY A 78 -1.59 -8.83 11.12
CA GLY A 78 -2.68 -9.33 11.94
C GLY A 78 -3.47 -8.21 12.64
N ASP A 79 -3.54 -8.30 13.97
CA ASP A 79 -4.27 -7.35 14.82
C ASP A 79 -3.56 -6.00 15.01
N ASP A 80 -2.30 -5.83 14.60
CA ASP A 80 -1.55 -4.57 14.75
C ASP A 80 -2.05 -3.45 13.84
N ILE A 81 -2.87 -3.80 12.83
CA ILE A 81 -3.50 -2.86 11.92
C ILE A 81 -5.02 -3.06 11.84
N ASP A 82 -5.72 -2.03 11.37
CA ASP A 82 -7.09 -2.12 10.87
C ASP A 82 -7.13 -1.65 9.42
N VAL A 83 -7.68 -2.49 8.53
CA VAL A 83 -7.72 -2.24 7.08
C VAL A 83 -9.15 -1.99 6.65
N GLU A 84 -9.39 -0.86 5.98
CA GLU A 84 -10.71 -0.44 5.48
C GLU A 84 -10.60 0.01 4.02
N TYR A 85 -11.51 -0.46 3.17
CA TYR A 85 -11.68 0.14 1.84
C TYR A 85 -12.46 1.45 1.94
N VAL A 86 -11.90 2.54 1.42
CA VAL A 86 -12.51 3.87 1.53
C VAL A 86 -13.35 4.18 0.30
N GLN A 87 -12.72 4.21 -0.89
CA GLN A 87 -13.39 4.59 -2.14
C GLN A 87 -12.55 4.27 -3.38
N GLN A 88 -13.18 4.40 -4.55
CA GLN A 88 -12.51 4.49 -5.85
C GLN A 88 -12.42 5.96 -6.25
N CYS A 89 -11.22 6.41 -6.60
CA CYS A 89 -10.96 7.76 -7.13
C CYS A 89 -11.48 7.89 -8.57
N GLY A 90 -11.74 9.12 -9.03
CA GLY A 90 -12.21 9.39 -10.39
C GLY A 90 -11.25 8.98 -11.52
N CYS A 91 -9.96 8.76 -11.20
CA CYS A 91 -8.97 8.18 -12.10
C CYS A 91 -9.05 6.64 -12.22
N GLY A 92 -9.94 6.01 -11.44
CA GLY A 92 -10.07 4.55 -11.34
C GLY A 92 -9.23 3.92 -10.24
N GLY A 93 -8.26 4.64 -9.66
CA GLY A 93 -7.44 4.14 -8.55
C GLY A 93 -8.26 3.87 -7.28
N HIS A 94 -7.76 2.98 -6.42
CA HIS A 94 -8.48 2.53 -5.22
C HIS A 94 -7.76 2.99 -3.95
N VAL A 95 -8.53 3.51 -2.99
CA VAL A 95 -8.02 3.99 -1.70
C VAL A 95 -8.36 2.99 -0.62
N THR A 96 -7.32 2.46 0.02
CA THR A 96 -7.41 1.61 1.22
C THR A 96 -6.79 2.36 2.39
N ARG A 97 -7.52 2.49 3.51
CA ARG A 97 -6.97 3.05 4.74
C ARG A 97 -6.45 1.92 5.61
N VAL A 98 -5.23 2.10 6.12
CA VAL A 98 -4.63 1.23 7.13
C VAL A 98 -4.36 2.05 8.38
N GLN A 99 -5.07 1.78 9.45
CA GLN A 99 -4.82 2.35 10.77
C GLN A 99 -3.76 1.50 11.48
N VAL A 100 -2.68 2.13 11.95
CA VAL A 100 -1.61 1.47 12.73
C VAL A 100 -1.90 1.69 14.22
N LYS A 101 -1.80 0.63 15.02
CA LYS A 101 -2.12 0.63 16.45
C LYS A 101 -0.91 0.86 17.34
#